data_AF-A0A6A3WIS1-F1
#
_entry.id   AF-A0A6A3WIS1-F1
#
_cell.length_a   1.000
_cell.length_b   1.000
_cell.length_c   1.000
_cell.angle_alpha   90.00
_cell.angle_beta   90.00
_cell.angle_gamma   90.00
#
_symmetry.space_group_name_H-M   'P 1'
#
loop_
_entity.id
_entity.type
_entity.pdbx_description
1 polymer ?
#
loop_
_entity_poly.entity_id
_entity_poly.type
_entity_poly.pdbx_seq_one_letter_code
_entity_poly.pdbx_strand_id
1 'polypeptide(L)'
;MSASGAAVHVCEQATSDAPSKCLADTQHDQTLSAKLRVQLCQRATSDAPQLCVKSLRKVVNAQRLDIYEAVAACRQAEDLGPADCVAELFQGATPSPGKVAAQLCHAAKNSEPARCYSAAPLVYDDELKISLCKQAESTAPALCADSVITRIAKQPLVKVALCRGATSSAPVACAIEAPFGMDAAELVILCRSTTSTAPARCAQEVPAFLRIPSDKVAQVCAGATSTTPGRCLAHHIRHSRLLLRTVDSIQIVNECRLAVAQPSALGLAQASYNCPELRPMCPLQLVVNVLDQYGDILADKEYRGNTVVYVSAVFTGIANQEDSYLHRGQPTLQGPSYATIANGSAVFSNLLFTAAGQFTLTFRAGERVTEEVARVVVHPDHAAAALQTRCDELFTRFQCSLQSPKRDYQYRELQVLHLPRAVHFNAISCERYWVDIIGGLSFSGFSSHNDVLYALPRPLYDLFTSSDVPRAEMSAWALLGLKEGETGRAAIRRAYHQRSLEWHPDKWHALAAALPSIWQQELIGIYALIRQACDQLTQAPR
;
A
#
# COMPACT_ATOMS: atom_id res chain seq x y z
N MET A 1 32.57 -62.13 -19.38
CA MET A 1 32.18 -61.43 -20.63
C MET A 1 33.43 -60.82 -21.22
N SER A 2 33.69 -61.01 -22.51
CA SER A 2 34.74 -60.27 -23.21
C SER A 2 34.45 -58.77 -23.15
N ALA A 3 35.48 -57.93 -23.17
CA ALA A 3 35.33 -56.47 -23.20
C ALA A 3 34.43 -56.00 -24.37
N SER A 4 34.39 -56.77 -25.47
CA SER A 4 33.52 -56.54 -26.62
C SER A 4 32.04 -56.75 -26.33
N GLY A 5 31.64 -57.78 -25.59
CA GLY A 5 30.21 -58.05 -25.31
C GLY A 5 29.59 -57.04 -24.35
N ALA A 6 30.38 -56.47 -23.44
CA ALA A 6 29.88 -55.48 -22.49
C ALA A 6 29.76 -54.08 -23.11
N ALA A 7 30.59 -53.76 -24.11
CA ALA A 7 30.45 -52.53 -24.90
C ALA A 7 29.15 -52.52 -25.72
N VAL A 8 28.79 -53.65 -26.35
CA VAL A 8 27.53 -53.79 -27.12
C VAL A 8 26.31 -53.50 -26.24
N HIS A 9 26.25 -54.07 -25.04
CA HIS A 9 25.13 -53.87 -24.12
C HIS A 9 25.02 -52.40 -23.62
N VAL A 10 26.13 -51.69 -23.46
CA VAL A 10 26.12 -50.27 -23.05
C VAL A 10 25.59 -49.38 -24.18
N CYS A 11 25.94 -49.70 -25.42
CA CYS A 11 25.54 -48.92 -26.59
C CYS A 11 24.09 -49.18 -27.03
N GLU A 12 23.56 -50.40 -26.83
CA GLU A 12 22.17 -50.75 -27.21
C GLU A 12 21.08 -49.90 -26.54
N GLN A 13 21.38 -49.31 -25.38
CA GLN A 13 20.44 -48.46 -24.63
C GLN A 13 20.80 -46.96 -24.65
N ALA A 14 21.84 -46.58 -25.39
CA ALA A 14 22.34 -45.21 -25.41
C ALA A 14 21.61 -44.38 -26.48
N THR A 15 21.21 -43.16 -26.12
CA THR A 15 20.66 -42.18 -27.07
C THR A 15 21.75 -41.27 -27.66
N SER A 16 23.01 -41.44 -27.24
CA SER A 16 24.18 -40.66 -27.69
C SER A 16 25.44 -41.52 -27.79
N ASP A 17 26.49 -40.99 -28.41
CA ASP A 17 27.81 -41.63 -28.52
C ASP A 17 28.67 -41.51 -27.25
N ALA A 18 28.16 -40.84 -26.21
CA ALA A 18 28.90 -40.54 -24.99
C ALA A 18 29.32 -41.78 -24.17
N PRO A 19 28.48 -42.82 -23.99
CA PRO A 19 28.90 -44.05 -23.31
C PRO A 19 30.08 -44.74 -24.02
N SER A 20 30.12 -44.72 -25.35
CA SER A 20 31.21 -45.27 -26.14
C SER A 20 32.51 -44.50 -25.93
N LYS A 21 32.45 -43.15 -25.92
CA LYS A 21 33.60 -42.29 -25.63
C LYS A 21 34.14 -42.52 -24.22
N CYS A 22 33.25 -42.50 -23.22
CA CYS A 22 33.59 -42.84 -21.84
C CYS A 22 34.27 -44.22 -21.72
N LEU A 23 33.75 -45.24 -22.43
CA LEU A 23 34.35 -46.58 -22.43
C LEU A 23 35.74 -46.58 -23.09
N ALA A 24 35.92 -45.89 -24.21
CA ALA A 24 37.22 -45.77 -24.88
C ALA A 24 38.26 -45.14 -23.93
N ASP A 25 37.90 -44.06 -23.24
CA ASP A 25 38.79 -43.35 -22.32
C ASP A 25 39.11 -44.11 -21.03
N THR A 26 38.30 -45.12 -20.67
CA THR A 26 38.58 -46.03 -19.55
C THR A 26 39.40 -47.25 -19.96
N GLN A 27 39.64 -47.52 -21.24
CA GLN A 27 40.36 -48.73 -21.68
C GLN A 27 41.78 -48.80 -21.14
N HIS A 28 42.44 -47.65 -21.02
CA HIS A 28 43.80 -47.52 -20.50
C HIS A 28 43.88 -47.57 -18.97
N ASP A 29 42.75 -47.59 -18.25
CA ASP A 29 42.74 -47.67 -16.80
C ASP A 29 42.83 -49.13 -16.32
N GLN A 30 44.04 -49.57 -15.98
CA GLN A 30 44.29 -50.93 -15.48
C GLN A 30 43.63 -51.21 -14.11
N THR A 31 43.24 -50.18 -13.37
CA THR A 31 42.61 -50.34 -12.05
C THR A 31 41.12 -50.68 -12.16
N LEU A 32 40.48 -50.30 -13.26
CA LEU A 32 39.05 -50.55 -13.50
C LEU A 32 38.85 -51.91 -14.19
N SER A 33 38.20 -52.84 -13.50
CA SER A 33 37.72 -54.08 -14.12
C SER A 33 36.71 -53.79 -15.25
N ALA A 34 36.59 -54.69 -16.22
CA ALA A 34 35.65 -54.53 -17.34
C ALA A 34 34.20 -54.27 -16.87
N LYS A 35 33.78 -54.90 -15.76
CA LYS A 35 32.47 -54.70 -15.13
C LYS A 35 32.29 -53.27 -14.60
N LEU A 36 33.33 -52.73 -13.95
CA LEU A 36 33.31 -51.37 -13.42
C LEU A 36 33.28 -50.31 -14.51
N ARG A 37 34.04 -50.51 -15.60
CA ARG A 37 34.02 -49.60 -16.76
C ARG A 37 32.63 -49.48 -17.36
N VAL A 38 31.97 -50.63 -17.52
CA VAL A 38 30.58 -50.71 -17.99
C VAL A 38 29.65 -49.99 -17.02
N GLN A 39 29.74 -50.25 -15.72
CA GLN A 39 28.91 -49.57 -14.71
C GLN A 39 29.11 -48.06 -14.66
N LEU A 40 30.35 -47.58 -14.84
CA LEU A 40 30.69 -46.16 -14.83
C LEU A 40 30.10 -45.43 -16.02
N CYS A 41 30.25 -46.01 -17.22
CA CYS A 41 29.86 -45.38 -18.48
C CYS A 41 28.41 -45.72 -18.91
N GLN A 42 27.72 -46.60 -18.19
CA GLN A 42 26.33 -46.93 -18.45
C GLN A 42 25.45 -45.69 -18.26
N ARG A 43 24.80 -45.25 -19.35
CA ARG A 43 23.98 -44.01 -19.42
C ARG A 43 24.77 -42.71 -19.23
N ALA A 44 26.07 -42.70 -19.49
CA ALA A 44 26.83 -41.46 -19.51
C ALA A 44 26.31 -40.52 -20.61
N THR A 45 26.14 -39.24 -20.29
CA THR A 45 25.77 -38.19 -21.27
C THR A 45 26.99 -37.46 -21.83
N SER A 46 28.15 -37.62 -21.19
CA SER A 46 29.47 -37.09 -21.59
C SER A 46 30.61 -38.04 -21.13
N ASP A 47 31.85 -37.63 -21.29
CA ASP A 47 33.05 -38.27 -20.73
C ASP A 47 33.29 -37.93 -19.23
N ALA A 48 32.44 -37.09 -18.62
CA ALA A 48 32.59 -36.64 -17.24
C ALA A 48 32.68 -37.77 -16.18
N PRO A 49 31.95 -38.90 -16.27
CA PRO A 49 32.13 -40.00 -15.32
C PRO A 49 33.56 -40.54 -15.27
N GLN A 50 34.23 -40.63 -16.42
CA GLN A 50 35.62 -41.07 -16.50
C GLN A 50 36.56 -40.03 -15.89
N LEU A 51 36.37 -38.74 -16.23
CA LEU A 51 37.18 -37.65 -15.68
C LEU A 51 37.01 -37.54 -14.16
N CYS A 52 35.80 -37.76 -13.65
CA CYS A 52 35.48 -37.82 -12.23
C CYS A 52 36.29 -38.92 -11.52
N VAL A 53 36.26 -40.18 -12.01
CA VAL A 53 37.04 -41.28 -11.40
C VAL A 53 38.54 -41.01 -11.49
N LYS A 54 39.00 -40.43 -12.61
CA LYS A 54 40.41 -40.04 -12.78
C LYS A 54 40.84 -39.02 -11.72
N SER A 55 39.99 -38.04 -11.41
CA SER A 55 40.24 -37.05 -10.34
C SER A 55 40.33 -37.71 -8.95
N LEU A 56 39.51 -38.74 -8.71
CA LEU A 56 39.50 -39.49 -7.45
C LEU A 56 40.69 -40.44 -7.24
N ARG A 57 41.53 -40.70 -8.24
CA ARG A 57 42.66 -41.65 -8.11
C ARG A 57 43.60 -41.33 -6.95
N LYS A 58 43.83 -40.05 -6.64
CA LYS A 58 44.68 -39.67 -5.50
C LYS A 58 44.10 -40.17 -4.17
N VAL A 59 42.78 -40.08 -4.03
CA VAL A 59 42.04 -40.53 -2.83
C VAL A 59 42.02 -42.07 -2.75
N VAL A 60 41.80 -42.73 -3.89
CA VAL A 60 41.82 -44.20 -4.01
C VAL A 60 43.21 -44.76 -3.70
N ASN A 61 44.27 -44.18 -4.26
CA ASN A 61 45.65 -44.61 -4.01
C ASN A 61 46.08 -44.39 -2.56
N ALA A 62 45.52 -43.38 -1.89
CA ALA A 62 45.70 -43.17 -0.45
C ALA A 62 44.89 -44.15 0.42
N GLN A 63 44.19 -45.12 -0.19
CA GLN A 63 43.34 -46.11 0.47
C GLN A 63 42.22 -45.50 1.33
N ARG A 64 41.79 -44.28 1.01
CA ARG A 64 40.68 -43.61 1.70
C ARG A 64 39.32 -43.93 1.07
N LEU A 65 39.31 -44.40 -0.17
CA LEU A 65 38.11 -44.73 -0.94
C LEU A 65 38.37 -45.96 -1.80
N ASP A 66 37.46 -46.93 -1.79
CA ASP A 66 37.55 -48.09 -2.68
C ASP A 66 37.18 -47.68 -4.12
N ILE A 67 37.79 -48.32 -5.13
CA ILE A 67 37.47 -48.10 -6.54
C ILE A 67 35.99 -48.34 -6.88
N TYR A 68 35.32 -49.29 -6.22
CA TYR A 68 33.88 -49.54 -6.35
C TYR A 68 33.06 -48.34 -5.86
N GLU A 69 33.51 -47.70 -4.78
CA GLU A 69 32.86 -46.53 -4.18
C GLU A 69 33.11 -45.28 -5.04
N ALA A 70 34.31 -45.12 -5.59
CA ALA A 70 34.63 -44.06 -6.55
C ALA A 70 33.75 -44.16 -7.81
N VAL A 71 33.58 -45.37 -8.37
CA VAL A 71 32.67 -45.60 -9.50
C VAL A 71 31.22 -45.33 -9.12
N ALA A 72 30.79 -45.73 -7.92
CA ALA A 72 29.43 -45.45 -7.44
C ALA A 72 29.14 -43.95 -7.28
N ALA A 73 30.13 -43.16 -6.85
CA ALA A 73 30.03 -41.70 -6.75
C ALA A 73 29.94 -41.04 -8.14
N CYS A 74 30.81 -41.46 -9.06
CA CYS A 74 30.98 -40.84 -10.38
C CYS A 74 30.03 -41.34 -11.47
N ARG A 75 29.26 -42.42 -11.26
CA ARG A 75 28.29 -42.85 -12.28
C ARG A 75 27.28 -41.74 -12.53
N GLN A 76 26.94 -41.53 -13.81
CA GLN A 76 26.01 -40.47 -14.25
C GLN A 76 26.47 -39.05 -13.88
N ALA A 77 27.76 -38.85 -13.60
CA ALA A 77 28.29 -37.51 -13.41
C ALA A 77 28.19 -36.70 -14.71
N GLU A 78 27.71 -35.47 -14.63
CA GLU A 78 27.68 -34.51 -15.74
C GLU A 78 28.93 -33.61 -15.74
N ASP A 79 29.59 -33.48 -14.59
CA ASP A 79 30.77 -32.66 -14.33
C ASP A 79 31.70 -33.32 -13.29
N LEU A 80 32.67 -32.56 -12.76
CA LEU A 80 33.61 -33.02 -11.72
C LEU A 80 33.06 -32.87 -10.29
N GLY A 81 31.83 -32.39 -10.12
CA GLY A 81 31.20 -32.13 -8.83
C GLY A 81 31.22 -33.31 -7.86
N PRO A 82 30.96 -34.57 -8.27
CA PRO A 82 31.08 -35.72 -7.37
C PRO A 82 32.51 -35.94 -6.88
N ALA A 83 33.50 -35.68 -7.73
CA ALA A 83 34.91 -35.80 -7.34
C ALA A 83 35.33 -34.69 -6.37
N ASP A 84 34.91 -33.45 -6.63
CA ASP A 84 35.18 -32.30 -5.76
C ASP A 84 34.51 -32.48 -4.39
N CYS A 85 33.27 -32.98 -4.36
CA CYS A 85 32.55 -33.33 -3.13
C CYS A 85 33.30 -34.39 -2.31
N VAL A 86 33.74 -35.49 -2.94
CA VAL A 86 34.48 -36.54 -2.24
C VAL A 86 35.83 -36.00 -1.73
N ALA A 87 36.52 -35.20 -2.54
CA ALA A 87 37.80 -34.59 -2.15
C ALA A 87 37.62 -33.66 -0.94
N GLU A 88 36.57 -32.84 -0.90
CA GLU A 88 36.24 -31.98 0.23
C GLU A 88 35.93 -32.79 1.49
N LEU A 89 35.14 -33.86 1.37
CA LEU A 89 34.76 -34.70 2.50
C LEU A 89 36.00 -35.33 3.19
N PHE A 90 36.99 -35.77 2.41
CA PHE A 90 38.23 -36.36 2.92
C PHE A 90 39.29 -35.33 3.36
N GLN A 91 39.07 -34.03 3.13
CA GLN A 91 39.88 -32.96 3.73
C GLN A 91 39.46 -32.67 5.18
N GLY A 92 38.24 -33.06 5.58
CA GLY A 92 37.74 -32.90 6.94
C GLY A 92 38.50 -33.71 7.99
N ALA A 93 38.41 -33.27 9.25
CA ALA A 93 39.12 -33.89 10.37
C ALA A 93 38.63 -35.31 10.73
N THR A 94 37.39 -35.65 10.37
CA THR A 94 36.78 -36.96 10.65
C THR A 94 36.85 -37.86 9.42
N PRO A 95 37.56 -39.00 9.47
CA PRO A 95 37.57 -39.95 8.37
C PRO A 95 36.17 -40.52 8.17
N SER A 96 35.55 -40.23 7.03
CA SER A 96 34.26 -40.80 6.62
C SER A 96 34.48 -42.14 5.91
N PRO A 97 33.63 -43.16 6.13
CA PRO A 97 33.66 -44.38 5.33
C PRO A 97 33.45 -44.05 3.83
N GLY A 98 34.18 -44.71 2.94
CA GLY A 98 34.07 -44.44 1.51
C GLY A 98 32.65 -44.67 0.94
N LYS A 99 31.89 -45.62 1.51
CA LYS A 99 30.47 -45.82 1.20
C LYS A 99 29.62 -44.57 1.47
N VAL A 100 29.89 -43.83 2.54
CA VAL A 100 29.21 -42.57 2.87
C VAL A 100 29.54 -41.52 1.82
N ALA A 101 30.83 -41.38 1.47
CA ALA A 101 31.28 -40.46 0.42
C ALA A 101 30.59 -40.74 -0.91
N ALA A 102 30.51 -42.01 -1.31
CA ALA A 102 29.86 -42.42 -2.55
C ALA A 102 28.35 -42.14 -2.56
N GLN A 103 27.65 -42.36 -1.44
CA GLN A 103 26.21 -42.09 -1.33
C GLN A 103 25.88 -40.60 -1.28
N LEU A 104 26.69 -39.82 -0.57
CA LEU A 104 26.51 -38.38 -0.40
C LEU A 104 26.81 -37.60 -1.68
N CYS A 105 27.94 -37.92 -2.32
CA CYS A 105 28.46 -37.16 -3.46
C CYS A 105 27.94 -37.65 -4.81
N HIS A 106 27.16 -38.72 -4.85
CA HIS A 106 26.52 -39.17 -6.09
C HIS A 106 25.57 -38.09 -6.64
N ALA A 107 25.82 -37.67 -7.89
CA ALA A 107 25.15 -36.56 -8.57
C ALA A 107 25.29 -35.19 -7.89
N ALA A 108 26.35 -34.99 -7.10
CA ALA A 108 26.71 -33.67 -6.59
C ALA A 108 27.21 -32.77 -7.73
N LYS A 109 26.75 -31.52 -7.78
CA LYS A 109 27.21 -30.51 -8.76
C LYS A 109 28.49 -29.77 -8.32
N ASN A 110 28.80 -29.82 -7.03
CA ASN A 110 29.92 -29.10 -6.40
C ASN A 110 30.23 -29.76 -5.04
N SER A 111 31.13 -29.15 -4.26
CA SER A 111 31.55 -29.64 -2.95
C SER A 111 30.59 -29.34 -1.78
N GLU A 112 29.47 -28.65 -2.02
CA GLU A 112 28.55 -28.23 -0.95
C GLU A 112 27.85 -29.38 -0.20
N PRO A 113 27.51 -30.54 -0.80
CA PRO A 113 27.00 -31.68 -0.04
C PRO A 113 27.97 -32.17 1.03
N ALA A 114 29.28 -32.16 0.75
CA ALA A 114 30.31 -32.52 1.72
C ALA A 114 30.43 -31.49 2.84
N ARG A 115 30.42 -30.19 2.50
CA ARG A 115 30.43 -29.11 3.50
C ARG A 115 29.20 -29.13 4.39
N CYS A 116 28.02 -29.36 3.81
CA CYS A 116 26.79 -29.58 4.55
C CYS A 116 26.93 -30.76 5.51
N TYR A 117 27.45 -31.90 5.03
CA TYR A 117 27.62 -33.09 5.85
C TYR A 117 28.57 -32.85 7.04
N SER A 118 29.66 -32.11 6.83
CA SER A 118 30.59 -31.72 7.90
C SER A 118 29.98 -30.73 8.89
N ALA A 119 29.10 -29.83 8.44
CA ALA A 119 28.40 -28.88 9.28
C ALA A 119 27.17 -29.47 9.99
N ALA A 120 26.72 -30.67 9.61
CA ALA A 120 25.52 -31.29 10.15
C ALA A 120 25.69 -31.61 11.66
N PRO A 121 24.59 -31.58 12.45
CA PRO A 121 24.66 -31.84 13.88
C PRO A 121 25.42 -33.12 14.25
N LEU A 122 26.30 -33.02 15.23
CA LEU A 122 27.15 -34.16 15.67
C LEU A 122 26.33 -35.34 16.19
N VAL A 123 25.10 -35.10 16.66
CA VAL A 123 24.19 -36.13 17.17
C VAL A 123 23.58 -36.99 16.05
N TYR A 124 23.70 -36.59 14.79
CA TYR A 124 23.19 -37.37 13.66
C TYR A 124 24.17 -38.44 13.23
N ASP A 125 23.65 -39.64 12.98
CA ASP A 125 24.38 -40.69 12.28
C ASP A 125 24.59 -40.35 10.80
N ASP A 126 25.40 -41.17 10.13
CA ASP A 126 25.76 -40.95 8.73
C ASP A 126 24.55 -41.02 7.80
N GLU A 127 23.56 -41.89 8.08
CA GLU A 127 22.37 -42.04 7.25
C GLU A 127 21.47 -40.79 7.29
N LEU A 128 21.30 -40.18 8.47
CA LEU A 128 20.59 -38.92 8.65
C LEU A 128 21.34 -37.75 8.00
N LYS A 129 22.66 -37.69 8.17
CA LYS A 129 23.48 -36.65 7.53
C LYS A 129 23.44 -36.74 6.01
N ILE A 130 23.53 -37.95 5.44
CA ILE A 130 23.35 -38.16 4.00
C ILE A 130 21.95 -37.72 3.57
N SER A 131 20.91 -38.14 4.29
CA SER A 131 19.52 -37.79 3.96
C SER A 131 19.26 -36.27 3.98
N LEU A 132 19.96 -35.55 4.85
CA LEU A 132 19.89 -34.10 4.97
C LEU A 132 20.65 -33.37 3.84
N CYS A 133 21.87 -33.81 3.56
CA CYS A 133 22.84 -33.07 2.74
C CYS A 133 22.99 -33.57 1.31
N LYS A 134 22.37 -34.71 0.96
CA LYS A 134 22.37 -35.20 -0.42
C LYS A 134 21.73 -34.15 -1.34
N GLN A 135 22.50 -33.72 -2.37
CA GLN A 135 22.14 -32.66 -3.32
C GLN A 135 22.02 -31.26 -2.70
N ALA A 136 22.65 -31.00 -1.55
CA ALA A 136 22.69 -29.66 -0.98
C ALA A 136 23.48 -28.70 -1.88
N GLU A 137 22.93 -27.53 -2.14
CA GLU A 137 23.59 -26.45 -2.91
C GLU A 137 24.36 -25.47 -2.00
N SER A 138 24.26 -25.65 -0.68
CA SER A 138 24.99 -24.89 0.35
C SER A 138 25.02 -25.66 1.68
N THR A 139 25.67 -25.11 2.69
CA THR A 139 25.62 -25.60 4.08
C THR A 139 24.29 -25.31 4.81
N ALA A 140 23.35 -24.61 4.18
CA ALA A 140 22.10 -24.19 4.82
C ALA A 140 21.22 -25.34 5.37
N PRO A 141 21.11 -26.53 4.77
CA PRO A 141 20.36 -27.64 5.36
C PRO A 141 20.90 -28.07 6.72
N ALA A 142 22.23 -28.07 6.88
CA ALA A 142 22.89 -28.39 8.14
C ALA A 142 22.65 -27.32 9.21
N LEU A 143 22.83 -26.05 8.86
CA LEU A 143 22.53 -24.92 9.75
C LEU A 143 21.06 -24.86 10.16
N CYS A 144 20.17 -25.17 9.21
CA CYS A 144 18.74 -25.36 9.46
C CYS A 144 18.55 -26.47 10.51
N ALA A 145 19.09 -27.67 10.31
CA ALA A 145 18.91 -28.80 11.24
C ALA A 145 19.49 -28.54 12.65
N ASP A 146 20.58 -27.78 12.74
CA ASP A 146 21.23 -27.40 14.00
C ASP A 146 20.40 -26.36 14.79
N SER A 147 19.78 -25.42 14.08
CA SER A 147 18.94 -24.36 14.69
C SER A 147 17.60 -24.86 15.22
N VAL A 148 17.27 -26.16 15.07
CA VAL A 148 15.91 -26.64 15.31
C VAL A 148 15.55 -26.75 16.80
N ILE A 149 14.43 -26.08 17.09
CA ILE A 149 13.79 -25.74 18.36
C ILE A 149 13.33 -26.94 19.20
N THR A 150 13.08 -26.65 20.49
CA THR A 150 12.47 -27.49 21.53
C THR A 150 11.28 -28.34 21.07
N ARG A 151 10.43 -27.87 20.16
CA ARG A 151 9.17 -28.54 19.75
C ARG A 151 9.39 -29.86 19.01
N ILE A 152 10.43 -29.96 18.18
CA ILE A 152 10.82 -31.20 17.46
C ILE A 152 12.25 -31.63 17.80
N ALA A 153 12.77 -31.16 18.94
CA ALA A 153 14.15 -31.40 19.37
C ALA A 153 14.52 -32.90 19.40
N LYS A 154 13.56 -33.76 19.79
CA LYS A 154 13.75 -35.21 19.95
C LYS A 154 13.40 -36.03 18.69
N GLN A 155 13.13 -35.39 17.55
CA GLN A 155 12.66 -36.08 16.33
C GLN A 155 13.60 -35.82 15.14
N PRO A 156 14.78 -36.46 15.08
CA PRO A 156 15.80 -36.16 14.07
C PRO A 156 15.31 -36.38 12.62
N LEU A 157 14.49 -37.42 12.38
CA LEU A 157 13.91 -37.68 11.05
C LEU A 157 13.04 -36.51 10.55
N VAL A 158 12.27 -35.89 11.44
CA VAL A 158 11.41 -34.74 11.13
C VAL A 158 12.26 -33.51 10.83
N LYS A 159 13.32 -33.28 11.61
CA LYS A 159 14.28 -32.20 11.37
C LYS A 159 14.93 -32.34 9.99
N VAL A 160 15.35 -33.55 9.63
CA VAL A 160 15.90 -33.84 8.30
C VAL A 160 14.87 -33.59 7.21
N ALA A 161 13.64 -34.07 7.37
CA ALA A 161 12.57 -33.86 6.39
C ALA A 161 12.21 -32.37 6.20
N LEU A 162 12.28 -31.56 7.26
CA LEU A 162 12.03 -30.12 7.23
C LEU A 162 13.15 -29.35 6.52
N CYS A 163 14.41 -29.70 6.83
CA CYS A 163 15.58 -28.93 6.41
C CYS A 163 16.23 -29.41 5.10
N ARG A 164 15.86 -30.59 4.60
CA ARG A 164 16.40 -31.11 3.34
C ARG A 164 16.09 -30.16 2.18
N GLY A 165 17.15 -29.75 1.46
CA GLY A 165 17.05 -28.82 0.33
C GLY A 165 16.79 -27.37 0.74
N ALA A 166 16.94 -27.02 2.02
CA ALA A 166 16.83 -25.64 2.47
C ALA A 166 17.98 -24.79 1.93
N THR A 167 17.68 -23.57 1.49
CA THR A 167 18.67 -22.56 1.07
C THR A 167 18.96 -21.52 2.16
N SER A 168 18.23 -21.57 3.28
CA SER A 168 18.40 -20.72 4.45
C SER A 168 17.82 -21.41 5.70
N SER A 169 17.85 -20.75 6.85
CA SER A 169 17.17 -21.20 8.09
C SER A 169 15.65 -20.94 8.10
N ALA A 170 15.07 -20.45 7.00
CA ALA A 170 13.64 -20.10 6.92
C ALA A 170 12.67 -21.26 7.22
N PRO A 171 12.93 -22.53 6.84
CA PRO A 171 12.07 -23.66 7.25
C PRO A 171 11.94 -23.81 8.77
N VAL A 172 13.04 -23.59 9.50
CA VAL A 172 13.02 -23.57 10.97
C VAL A 172 12.23 -22.38 11.47
N ALA A 173 12.51 -21.17 10.95
CA ALA A 173 11.80 -19.95 11.33
C ALA A 173 10.27 -20.12 11.18
N CYS A 174 9.84 -20.68 10.04
CA CYS A 174 8.45 -21.05 9.79
C CYS A 174 7.92 -22.04 10.82
N ALA A 175 8.68 -23.09 11.16
CA ALA A 175 8.24 -24.07 12.15
C ALA A 175 8.14 -23.51 13.59
N ILE A 176 8.91 -22.47 13.95
CA ILE A 176 8.75 -21.76 15.24
C ILE A 176 7.39 -21.06 15.29
N GLU A 177 7.11 -20.31 14.22
CA GLU A 177 5.93 -19.46 14.10
C GLU A 177 4.65 -20.26 13.84
N ALA A 178 4.77 -21.52 13.37
CA ALA A 178 3.60 -22.33 13.06
C ALA A 178 2.69 -22.53 14.28
N PRO A 179 1.35 -22.52 14.10
CA PRO A 179 0.39 -22.63 15.19
C PRO A 179 0.66 -23.79 16.18
N PHE A 180 0.39 -23.56 17.46
CA PHE A 180 0.44 -24.61 18.48
C PHE A 180 -0.60 -25.70 18.18
N GLY A 181 -0.25 -26.97 18.46
CA GLY A 181 -1.13 -28.12 18.23
C GLY A 181 -0.97 -28.82 16.87
N MET A 182 -0.31 -28.19 15.89
CA MET A 182 0.09 -28.85 14.63
C MET A 182 1.12 -29.95 14.90
N ASP A 183 0.96 -31.11 14.26
CA ASP A 183 1.84 -32.25 14.41
C ASP A 183 3.14 -32.10 13.58
N ALA A 184 4.07 -33.04 13.79
CA ALA A 184 5.38 -32.99 13.17
C ALA A 184 5.34 -33.20 11.64
N ALA A 185 4.44 -34.02 11.12
CA ALA A 185 4.33 -34.28 9.69
C ALA A 185 3.73 -33.08 8.95
N GLU A 186 2.73 -32.43 9.56
CA GLU A 186 2.05 -31.25 9.05
C GLU A 186 2.97 -30.03 9.05
N LEU A 187 3.81 -29.89 10.08
CA LEU A 187 4.87 -28.88 10.13
C LEU A 187 5.85 -29.03 8.95
N VAL A 188 6.23 -30.26 8.60
CA VAL A 188 7.09 -30.51 7.43
C VAL A 188 6.36 -30.12 6.15
N ILE A 189 5.08 -30.48 5.99
CA ILE A 189 4.29 -30.09 4.81
C ILE A 189 4.23 -28.57 4.67
N LEU A 190 3.98 -27.86 5.78
CA LEU A 190 3.82 -26.41 5.80
C LEU A 190 5.12 -25.65 5.49
N CYS A 191 6.24 -26.08 6.08
CA CYS A 191 7.45 -25.27 6.16
C CYS A 191 8.62 -25.79 5.29
N ARG A 192 8.53 -26.99 4.71
CA ARG A 192 9.61 -27.51 3.86
C ARG A 192 9.82 -26.60 2.64
N SER A 193 11.09 -26.33 2.32
CA SER A 193 11.51 -25.53 1.16
C SER A 193 11.02 -24.07 1.15
N THR A 194 10.51 -23.55 2.28
CA THR A 194 10.14 -22.14 2.37
C THR A 194 11.37 -21.23 2.42
N THR A 195 11.22 -20.01 1.91
CA THR A 195 12.22 -18.94 1.98
C THR A 195 11.84 -17.86 3.00
N SER A 196 10.65 -17.97 3.64
CA SER A 196 10.17 -17.02 4.65
C SER A 196 9.25 -17.69 5.69
N THR A 197 8.79 -16.92 6.67
CA THR A 197 7.79 -17.36 7.65
C THR A 197 6.35 -17.19 7.15
N ALA A 198 6.12 -16.80 5.89
CA ALA A 198 4.78 -16.53 5.36
C ALA A 198 3.82 -17.75 5.45
N PRO A 199 4.26 -19.01 5.18
CA PRO A 199 3.39 -20.18 5.39
C PRO A 199 2.87 -20.31 6.81
N ALA A 200 3.72 -20.05 7.82
CA ALA A 200 3.33 -20.10 9.22
C ALA A 200 2.29 -19.02 9.56
N ARG A 201 2.50 -17.78 9.10
CA ARG A 201 1.52 -16.69 9.31
C ARG A 201 0.20 -16.98 8.58
N CYS A 202 0.27 -17.53 7.37
CA CYS A 202 -0.91 -18.03 6.65
C CYS A 202 -1.70 -19.03 7.51
N ALA A 203 -1.01 -19.99 8.15
CA ALA A 203 -1.66 -20.97 9.01
C ALA A 203 -2.24 -20.32 10.29
N GLN A 204 -1.62 -19.26 10.82
CA GLN A 204 -2.12 -18.51 11.98
C GLN A 204 -3.43 -17.76 11.71
N GLU A 205 -3.69 -17.34 10.46
CA GLU A 205 -4.97 -16.70 10.10
C GLU A 205 -6.16 -17.66 10.19
N VAL A 206 -5.92 -18.98 10.28
CA VAL A 206 -6.96 -20.00 10.43
C VAL A 206 -7.21 -20.24 11.91
N PRO A 207 -8.31 -19.72 12.50
CA PRO A 207 -8.50 -19.80 13.94
C PRO A 207 -8.77 -21.23 14.40
N ALA A 208 -8.12 -21.65 15.49
CA ALA A 208 -8.26 -23.00 16.04
C ALA A 208 -9.71 -23.39 16.40
N PHE A 209 -10.57 -22.41 16.74
CA PHE A 209 -11.98 -22.67 17.06
C PHE A 209 -12.80 -23.17 15.85
N LEU A 210 -12.32 -22.97 14.62
CA LEU A 210 -12.96 -23.53 13.42
C LEU A 210 -12.77 -25.04 13.29
N ARG A 211 -11.90 -25.65 14.11
CA ARG A 211 -11.63 -27.10 14.15
C ARG A 211 -11.29 -27.70 12.78
N ILE A 212 -10.60 -26.94 11.95
CA ILE A 212 -10.11 -27.39 10.64
C ILE A 212 -8.92 -28.34 10.89
N PRO A 213 -8.89 -29.54 10.28
CA PRO A 213 -7.74 -30.43 10.38
C PRO A 213 -6.43 -29.76 9.96
N SER A 214 -5.39 -29.94 10.77
CA SER A 214 -4.07 -29.30 10.57
C SER A 214 -3.42 -29.67 9.23
N ASP A 215 -3.66 -30.88 8.72
CA ASP A 215 -3.18 -31.32 7.40
C ASP A 215 -3.73 -30.46 6.26
N LYS A 216 -4.98 -30.00 6.35
CA LYS A 216 -5.60 -29.13 5.35
C LYS A 216 -5.04 -27.71 5.43
N VAL A 217 -4.84 -27.20 6.64
CA VAL A 217 -4.19 -25.89 6.84
C VAL A 217 -2.76 -25.93 6.28
N ALA A 218 -2.00 -26.99 6.57
CA ALA A 218 -0.66 -27.19 6.05
C ALA A 218 -0.65 -27.27 4.51
N GLN A 219 -1.58 -28.01 3.90
CA GLN A 219 -1.69 -28.11 2.43
C GLN A 219 -2.01 -26.77 1.75
N VAL A 220 -2.90 -25.97 2.33
CA VAL A 220 -3.29 -24.65 1.78
C VAL A 220 -2.14 -23.65 1.90
N CYS A 221 -1.48 -23.61 3.05
CA CYS A 221 -0.45 -22.63 3.33
C CYS A 221 0.96 -23.05 2.87
N ALA A 222 1.15 -24.30 2.42
CA ALA A 222 2.44 -24.79 1.92
C ALA A 222 2.93 -23.99 0.70
N GLY A 223 4.04 -23.27 0.89
CA GLY A 223 4.63 -22.39 -0.12
C GLY A 223 3.95 -21.04 -0.26
N ALA A 224 3.04 -20.66 0.64
CA ALA A 224 2.39 -19.36 0.61
C ALA A 224 3.40 -18.21 0.80
N THR A 225 3.27 -17.17 -0.02
CA THR A 225 4.04 -15.92 0.09
C THR A 225 3.29 -14.85 0.88
N SER A 226 1.98 -15.01 1.07
CA SER A 226 1.10 -14.13 1.82
C SER A 226 0.21 -14.90 2.80
N THR A 227 -0.59 -14.18 3.58
CA THR A 227 -1.55 -14.75 4.53
C THR A 227 -2.91 -15.06 3.91
N THR A 228 -3.14 -14.67 2.65
CA THR A 228 -4.42 -14.80 1.94
C THR A 228 -4.96 -16.23 1.85
N PRO A 229 -4.15 -17.27 1.56
CA PRO A 229 -4.67 -18.64 1.48
C PRO A 229 -5.35 -19.10 2.78
N GLY A 230 -4.79 -18.71 3.92
CA GLY A 230 -5.36 -19.00 5.25
C GLY A 230 -6.69 -18.28 5.48
N ARG A 231 -6.77 -17.00 5.11
CA ARG A 231 -8.01 -16.21 5.19
C ARG A 231 -9.11 -16.76 4.28
N CYS A 232 -8.75 -17.16 3.06
CA CYS A 232 -9.66 -17.85 2.15
C CYS A 232 -10.26 -19.09 2.80
N LEU A 233 -9.41 -19.96 3.35
CA LEU A 233 -9.88 -21.19 4.01
C LEU A 233 -10.78 -20.88 5.20
N ALA A 234 -10.40 -19.93 6.05
CA ALA A 234 -11.22 -19.51 7.20
C ALA A 234 -12.57 -18.94 6.76
N HIS A 235 -12.59 -18.13 5.70
CA HIS A 235 -13.80 -17.54 5.14
C HIS A 235 -14.76 -18.61 4.61
N HIS A 236 -14.28 -19.55 3.80
CA HIS A 236 -15.10 -20.65 3.28
C HIS A 236 -15.77 -21.43 4.40
N ILE A 237 -15.04 -21.73 5.49
CA ILE A 237 -15.58 -22.48 6.62
C ILE A 237 -16.59 -21.67 7.46
N ARG A 238 -16.35 -20.36 7.66
CA ARG A 238 -17.30 -19.48 8.37
C ARG A 238 -18.62 -19.31 7.63
N HIS A 239 -18.57 -19.20 6.31
CA HIS A 239 -19.77 -18.98 5.48
C HIS A 239 -20.46 -20.28 5.06
N SER A 240 -19.72 -21.40 5.00
CA SER A 240 -20.27 -22.73 4.77
C SER A 240 -20.81 -23.31 6.08
N ARG A 241 -21.82 -22.67 6.69
CA ARG A 241 -22.46 -23.07 7.96
C ARG A 241 -23.11 -24.46 7.95
N LEU A 242 -23.14 -25.18 6.82
CA LEU A 242 -23.96 -26.38 6.67
C LEU A 242 -23.27 -27.73 6.58
N LEU A 243 -22.06 -27.93 6.04
CA LEU A 243 -21.53 -29.31 5.89
C LEU A 243 -20.00 -29.40 5.97
N LEU A 244 -19.47 -29.61 7.18
CA LEU A 244 -18.15 -30.22 7.43
C LEU A 244 -17.98 -31.60 6.76
N ARG A 245 -19.03 -32.15 6.13
CA ARG A 245 -19.06 -33.51 5.57
C ARG A 245 -19.05 -33.63 4.05
N THR A 246 -19.26 -32.56 3.28
CA THR A 246 -19.44 -32.71 1.82
C THR A 246 -18.75 -31.67 0.97
N VAL A 247 -18.04 -30.69 1.54
CA VAL A 247 -17.18 -29.90 0.68
C VAL A 247 -15.98 -30.75 0.31
N ASP A 248 -15.85 -31.05 -0.98
CA ASP A 248 -14.72 -31.78 -1.54
C ASP A 248 -13.44 -31.07 -1.13
N SER A 249 -12.78 -31.61 -0.10
CA SER A 249 -11.68 -30.94 0.60
C SER A 249 -10.53 -30.58 -0.33
N ILE A 250 -10.42 -31.28 -1.47
CA ILE A 250 -9.37 -31.06 -2.46
C ILE A 250 -9.65 -29.78 -3.26
N GLN A 251 -10.92 -29.50 -3.59
CA GLN A 251 -11.27 -28.31 -4.38
C GLN A 251 -11.01 -27.03 -3.60
N ILE A 252 -11.47 -26.92 -2.35
CA ILE A 252 -11.18 -25.75 -1.49
C ILE A 252 -9.67 -25.58 -1.33
N VAL A 253 -8.94 -26.68 -1.07
CA VAL A 253 -7.49 -26.59 -0.87
C VAL A 253 -6.81 -26.01 -2.08
N ASN A 254 -7.16 -26.46 -3.29
CA ASN A 254 -6.58 -25.95 -4.53
C ASN A 254 -6.98 -24.51 -4.83
N GLU A 255 -8.25 -24.15 -4.57
CA GLU A 255 -8.75 -22.78 -4.75
C GLU A 255 -8.04 -21.81 -3.80
N CYS A 256 -8.02 -22.10 -2.50
CA CYS A 256 -7.42 -21.22 -1.51
C CYS A 256 -5.90 -21.16 -1.62
N ARG A 257 -5.23 -22.24 -2.04
CA ARG A 257 -3.77 -22.21 -2.25
C ARG A 257 -3.34 -21.20 -3.32
N LEU A 258 -4.22 -20.91 -4.28
CA LEU A 258 -3.99 -19.93 -5.34
C LEU A 258 -4.69 -18.58 -5.07
N ALA A 259 -5.28 -18.40 -3.89
CA ALA A 259 -6.00 -17.19 -3.54
C ALA A 259 -5.05 -15.99 -3.44
N VAL A 260 -5.41 -14.91 -4.13
CA VAL A 260 -4.73 -13.62 -4.09
C VAL A 260 -5.69 -12.59 -3.52
N ALA A 261 -5.24 -11.75 -2.60
CA ALA A 261 -6.09 -10.74 -1.99
C ALA A 261 -6.48 -9.68 -3.03
N GLN A 262 -7.77 -9.40 -3.10
CA GLN A 262 -8.35 -8.39 -3.98
C GLN A 262 -9.19 -7.43 -3.13
N PRO A 263 -9.05 -6.11 -3.33
CA PRO A 263 -9.87 -5.15 -2.61
C PRO A 263 -11.34 -5.38 -2.97
N SER A 264 -12.19 -5.51 -1.96
CA SER A 264 -13.61 -5.82 -2.11
C SER A 264 -14.52 -4.82 -1.41
N ALA A 265 -14.06 -4.23 -0.30
CA ALA A 265 -14.83 -3.27 0.47
C ALA A 265 -13.94 -2.19 1.10
N LEU A 266 -14.56 -1.08 1.48
CA LEU A 266 -13.97 -0.06 2.34
C LEU A 266 -14.62 -0.13 3.73
N GLY A 267 -13.90 0.27 4.77
CA GLY A 267 -14.44 0.38 6.12
C GLY A 267 -13.83 1.56 6.87
N LEU A 268 -14.66 2.38 7.51
CA LEU A 268 -14.16 3.49 8.32
C LEU A 268 -13.51 2.96 9.60
N ALA A 269 -12.19 3.11 9.72
CA ALA A 269 -11.41 2.57 10.83
C ALA A 269 -11.30 3.55 12.00
N GLN A 270 -11.12 4.84 11.68
CA GLN A 270 -10.92 5.88 12.68
C GLN A 270 -11.37 7.23 12.17
N ALA A 271 -11.94 8.03 13.06
CA ALA A 271 -12.16 9.46 12.88
C ALA A 271 -11.58 10.20 14.11
N SER A 272 -10.69 11.17 13.88
CA SER A 272 -10.05 11.95 14.94
C SER A 272 -10.07 13.45 14.61
N TYR A 273 -10.30 14.28 15.63
CA TYR A 273 -10.30 15.73 15.54
C TYR A 273 -9.86 16.30 16.89
N ASN A 274 -9.24 17.49 16.88
CA ASN A 274 -8.63 18.09 18.09
C ASN A 274 -9.56 19.06 18.84
N CYS A 275 -10.80 19.22 18.39
CA CYS A 275 -11.79 20.06 19.05
C CYS A 275 -12.61 19.23 20.05
N PRO A 276 -13.19 19.83 21.10
CA PRO A 276 -14.07 19.12 22.02
C PRO A 276 -15.27 18.47 21.33
N GLU A 277 -15.76 19.11 20.27
CA GLU A 277 -16.81 18.65 19.37
C GLU A 277 -16.41 19.02 17.94
N LEU A 278 -16.87 18.25 16.96
CA LEU A 278 -16.63 18.57 15.56
C LEU A 278 -17.42 19.82 15.17
N ARG A 279 -16.71 20.94 14.99
CA ARG A 279 -17.24 22.26 14.62
C ARG A 279 -16.75 22.69 13.24
N PRO A 280 -17.35 23.72 12.62
CA PRO A 280 -16.82 24.30 11.39
C PRO A 280 -15.34 24.64 11.53
N MET A 281 -14.58 24.43 10.48
CA MET A 281 -13.14 24.69 10.42
C MET A 281 -12.29 23.89 11.44
N CYS A 282 -12.87 22.91 12.15
CA CYS A 282 -12.10 21.98 12.95
C CYS A 282 -11.42 20.93 12.07
N PRO A 283 -10.09 20.76 12.13
CA PRO A 283 -9.39 19.73 11.36
C PRO A 283 -9.84 18.33 11.75
N LEU A 284 -10.34 17.59 10.76
CA LEU A 284 -10.73 16.19 10.84
C LEU A 284 -9.71 15.33 10.11
N GLN A 285 -9.35 14.22 10.73
CA GLN A 285 -8.58 13.14 10.15
C GLN A 285 -9.45 11.88 10.08
N LEU A 286 -9.49 11.24 8.92
CA LEU A 286 -10.23 10.00 8.69
C LEU A 286 -9.27 8.92 8.20
N VAL A 287 -9.38 7.72 8.76
CA VAL A 287 -8.66 6.53 8.32
C VAL A 287 -9.67 5.53 7.78
N VAL A 288 -9.51 5.17 6.51
CA VAL A 288 -10.37 4.20 5.82
C VAL A 288 -9.54 2.97 5.51
N ASN A 289 -9.95 1.81 6.00
CA ASN A 289 -9.34 0.53 5.66
C ASN A 289 -9.88 0.01 4.33
N VAL A 290 -9.00 -0.59 3.55
CA VAL A 290 -9.35 -1.36 2.36
C VAL A 290 -9.37 -2.82 2.77
N LEU A 291 -10.53 -3.44 2.63
CA LEU A 291 -10.78 -4.81 3.00
C LEU A 291 -10.68 -5.71 1.76
N ASP A 292 -10.07 -6.87 1.93
CA ASP A 292 -10.01 -7.92 0.91
C ASP A 292 -11.37 -8.63 0.76
N GLN A 293 -11.49 -9.55 -0.20
CA GLN A 293 -12.71 -10.33 -0.43
C GLN A 293 -13.12 -11.25 0.74
N TYR A 294 -12.28 -11.36 1.76
CA TYR A 294 -12.53 -12.16 2.96
C TYR A 294 -12.89 -11.29 4.17
N GLY A 295 -12.84 -9.96 4.03
CA GLY A 295 -13.20 -8.97 5.05
C GLY A 295 -12.03 -8.51 5.91
N ASP A 296 -10.81 -8.89 5.58
CA ASP A 296 -9.61 -8.52 6.34
C ASP A 296 -8.88 -7.34 5.69
N ILE A 297 -8.08 -6.59 6.46
CA ILE A 297 -7.30 -5.46 5.94
C ILE A 297 -6.30 -5.97 4.89
N LEU A 298 -6.29 -5.31 3.73
CA LEU A 298 -5.41 -5.58 2.61
C LEU A 298 -3.97 -5.12 2.91
N ALA A 299 -3.27 -5.87 3.77
CA ALA A 299 -1.90 -5.57 4.19
C ALA A 299 -0.83 -6.04 3.17
N ASP A 300 -1.23 -6.69 2.09
CA ASP A 300 -0.31 -7.39 1.21
C ASP A 300 0.50 -6.42 0.33
N LYS A 301 1.83 -6.48 0.48
CA LYS A 301 2.79 -5.64 -0.27
C LYS A 301 2.77 -5.94 -1.77
N GLU A 302 2.16 -7.06 -2.17
CA GLU A 302 2.05 -7.46 -3.57
C GLU A 302 0.98 -6.70 -4.35
N TYR A 303 0.12 -5.91 -3.69
CA TYR A 303 -0.83 -5.07 -4.41
C TYR A 303 -0.14 -3.89 -5.10
N ARG A 304 0.22 -4.07 -6.38
CA ARG A 304 0.92 -3.08 -7.23
C ARG A 304 -0.01 -2.05 -7.89
N GLY A 305 -1.30 -2.03 -7.57
CA GLY A 305 -2.20 -1.01 -8.09
C GLY A 305 -1.94 0.34 -7.43
N ASN A 306 -1.80 1.41 -8.23
CA ASN A 306 -1.92 2.79 -7.72
C ASN A 306 -3.38 3.06 -7.33
N THR A 307 -3.87 2.35 -6.32
CA THR A 307 -5.23 2.57 -5.81
C THR A 307 -5.22 3.73 -4.83
N VAL A 308 -6.09 4.68 -5.13
CA VAL A 308 -6.45 5.80 -4.27
C VAL A 308 -7.89 5.60 -3.81
N VAL A 309 -8.18 6.02 -2.59
CA VAL A 309 -9.55 6.14 -2.10
C VAL A 309 -9.97 7.59 -2.28
N TYR A 310 -11.14 7.81 -2.86
CA TYR A 310 -11.75 9.13 -2.99
C TYR A 310 -12.75 9.34 -1.86
N VAL A 311 -12.86 10.57 -1.37
CA VAL A 311 -13.91 11.01 -0.45
C VAL A 311 -14.73 12.13 -1.09
N SER A 312 -16.04 12.02 -1.00
CA SER A 312 -16.97 13.10 -1.34
C SER A 312 -17.93 13.34 -0.19
N ALA A 313 -18.29 14.60 0.06
CA ALA A 313 -19.26 14.99 1.07
C ALA A 313 -20.47 15.63 0.43
N VAL A 314 -21.67 15.20 0.84
CA VAL A 314 -22.93 15.82 0.45
C VAL A 314 -23.60 16.35 1.71
N PHE A 315 -23.94 17.65 1.71
CA PHE A 315 -24.74 18.24 2.78
C PHE A 315 -26.18 17.69 2.72
N THR A 316 -26.66 17.13 3.82
CA THR A 316 -27.96 16.45 3.87
C THR A 316 -29.00 17.13 4.76
N GLY A 317 -28.61 18.17 5.51
CA GLY A 317 -29.56 18.99 6.25
C GLY A 317 -28.95 19.71 7.45
N ILE A 318 -29.74 20.58 8.06
CA ILE A 318 -29.35 21.32 9.26
C ILE A 318 -29.76 20.47 10.49
N ALA A 319 -28.88 20.32 11.47
CA ALA A 319 -29.17 19.54 12.67
C ALA A 319 -30.31 20.15 13.51
N ASN A 320 -30.46 21.49 13.50
CA ASN A 320 -31.52 22.25 14.16
C ASN A 320 -32.05 23.37 13.24
N GLN A 321 -33.37 23.45 13.07
CA GLN A 321 -34.03 24.35 12.12
C GLN A 321 -33.93 25.85 12.49
N GLU A 322 -33.54 26.16 13.73
CA GLU A 322 -33.43 27.52 14.26
C GLU A 322 -32.10 28.21 13.94
N ASP A 323 -31.08 27.47 13.54
CA ASP A 323 -29.72 27.97 13.24
C ASP A 323 -29.51 28.19 11.73
N SER A 324 -30.50 28.82 11.08
CA SER A 324 -30.43 29.27 9.67
C SER A 324 -29.48 30.47 9.54
N TYR A 325 -28.19 30.25 9.75
CA TYR A 325 -27.18 31.29 9.54
C TYR A 325 -26.99 31.55 8.03
N LEU A 326 -26.84 32.84 7.71
CA LEU A 326 -26.63 33.42 6.38
C LEU A 326 -25.27 33.06 5.78
N HIS A 327 -24.95 31.77 5.60
CA HIS A 327 -23.83 31.39 4.75
C HIS A 327 -24.25 31.55 3.29
N ARG A 328 -23.60 32.48 2.58
CA ARG A 328 -23.82 32.76 1.13
C ARG A 328 -23.42 31.61 0.19
N GLY A 329 -23.00 30.46 0.71
CA GLY A 329 -22.61 29.28 -0.07
C GLY A 329 -23.08 27.99 0.59
N GLN A 330 -23.23 26.93 -0.23
CA GLN A 330 -23.58 25.60 0.28
C GLN A 330 -22.46 25.07 1.20
N PRO A 331 -22.80 24.49 2.37
CA PRO A 331 -21.83 23.81 3.23
C PRO A 331 -21.05 22.75 2.45
N THR A 332 -19.72 22.78 2.57
CA THR A 332 -18.83 21.89 1.81
C THR A 332 -17.73 21.33 2.70
N LEU A 333 -17.13 20.22 2.26
CA LEU A 333 -15.91 19.67 2.82
C LEU A 333 -14.71 20.19 2.03
N GLN A 334 -13.78 20.86 2.71
CA GLN A 334 -12.50 21.27 2.17
C GLN A 334 -11.41 20.28 2.60
N GLY A 335 -10.34 20.18 1.81
CA GLY A 335 -9.21 19.29 2.05
C GLY A 335 -8.96 18.31 0.90
N PRO A 336 -8.06 17.33 1.08
CA PRO A 336 -7.75 16.35 0.06
C PRO A 336 -8.97 15.46 -0.23
N SER A 337 -9.40 15.43 -1.50
CA SER A 337 -10.52 14.59 -1.96
C SER A 337 -10.11 13.14 -2.25
N TYR A 338 -8.82 12.81 -2.12
CA TYR A 338 -8.31 11.46 -2.27
C TYR A 338 -7.11 11.21 -1.36
N ALA A 339 -6.87 9.95 -1.03
CA ALA A 339 -5.72 9.48 -0.29
C ALA A 339 -5.16 8.18 -0.92
N THR A 340 -3.84 8.06 -0.98
CA THR A 340 -3.17 6.85 -1.43
C THR A 340 -3.27 5.76 -0.37
N ILE A 341 -3.48 4.52 -0.79
CA ILE A 341 -3.51 3.38 0.13
C ILE A 341 -2.08 3.01 0.52
N ALA A 342 -1.81 3.00 1.83
CA ALA A 342 -0.56 2.57 2.42
C ALA A 342 -0.84 1.51 3.50
N ASN A 343 -0.24 0.33 3.37
CA ASN A 343 -0.43 -0.80 4.29
C ASN A 343 -1.92 -1.17 4.53
N GLY A 344 -2.75 -1.06 3.48
CA GLY A 344 -4.18 -1.40 3.55
C GLY A 344 -5.08 -0.28 4.08
N SER A 345 -4.56 0.92 4.32
CA SER A 345 -5.35 2.06 4.80
C SER A 345 -5.10 3.32 3.97
N ALA A 346 -6.14 4.12 3.79
CA ALA A 346 -6.09 5.46 3.21
C ALA A 346 -6.35 6.50 4.30
N VAL A 347 -5.44 7.46 4.46
CA VAL A 347 -5.49 8.48 5.52
C VAL A 347 -5.79 9.84 4.91
N PHE A 348 -6.95 10.39 5.23
CA PHE A 348 -7.34 11.75 4.88
C PHE A 348 -7.04 12.66 6.06
N SER A 349 -6.27 13.71 5.83
CA SER A 349 -5.85 14.66 6.87
C SER A 349 -6.27 16.08 6.49
N ASN A 350 -6.49 16.93 7.49
CA ASN A 350 -6.89 18.33 7.31
C ASN A 350 -8.19 18.48 6.51
N LEU A 351 -9.14 17.58 6.73
CA LEU A 351 -10.50 17.75 6.23
C LEU A 351 -11.21 18.80 7.09
N LEU A 352 -11.89 19.76 6.47
CA LEU A 352 -12.53 20.88 7.15
C LEU A 352 -13.96 21.04 6.63
N PHE A 353 -14.95 21.03 7.52
CA PHE A 353 -16.32 21.41 7.15
C PHE A 353 -16.45 22.93 7.24
N THR A 354 -17.00 23.56 6.21
CA THR A 354 -17.13 25.03 6.17
C THR A 354 -18.27 25.56 7.01
N ALA A 355 -19.24 24.73 7.36
CA ALA A 355 -20.41 25.11 8.16
C ALA A 355 -20.95 23.93 8.97
N ALA A 356 -21.83 24.25 9.92
CA ALA A 356 -22.50 23.29 10.78
C ALA A 356 -23.64 22.58 10.03
N GLY A 357 -23.99 21.38 10.49
CA GLY A 357 -25.08 20.57 9.94
C GLY A 357 -24.71 19.11 9.73
N GLN A 358 -25.52 18.40 8.95
CA GLN A 358 -25.36 16.98 8.66
C GLN A 358 -24.76 16.79 7.27
N PHE A 359 -23.75 15.92 7.21
CA PHE A 359 -23.07 15.55 5.98
C PHE A 359 -23.08 14.04 5.82
N THR A 360 -23.27 13.59 4.59
CA THR A 360 -23.02 12.20 4.19
C THR A 360 -21.70 12.15 3.45
N LEU A 361 -20.72 11.47 4.02
CA LEU A 361 -19.45 11.16 3.39
C LEU A 361 -19.58 9.83 2.63
N THR A 362 -19.11 9.80 1.40
CA THR A 362 -19.03 8.59 0.58
C THR A 362 -17.58 8.36 0.18
N PHE A 363 -17.08 7.16 0.47
CA PHE A 363 -15.74 6.72 0.13
C PHE A 363 -15.80 5.73 -1.03
N ARG A 364 -14.94 5.90 -2.03
CA ARG A 364 -14.93 5.10 -3.27
C ARG A 364 -13.53 4.67 -3.66
N ALA A 365 -13.38 3.46 -4.18
CA ALA A 365 -12.11 2.94 -4.68
C ALA A 365 -12.32 1.97 -5.85
N GLY A 366 -11.98 2.35 -7.09
CA GLY A 366 -12.11 1.44 -8.25
C GLY A 366 -13.53 0.90 -8.50
N GLU A 367 -13.68 0.05 -9.53
CA GLU A 367 -15.00 -0.41 -10.01
C GLU A 367 -15.54 -1.67 -9.30
N ARG A 368 -14.79 -2.26 -8.37
CA ARG A 368 -15.14 -3.54 -7.69
C ARG A 368 -15.09 -3.50 -6.17
N VAL A 369 -14.84 -2.33 -5.59
CA VAL A 369 -14.81 -2.17 -4.13
C VAL A 369 -16.12 -1.52 -3.71
N THR A 370 -16.82 -2.13 -2.75
CA THR A 370 -18.06 -1.57 -2.22
C THR A 370 -17.76 -0.24 -1.52
N GLU A 371 -18.57 0.78 -1.86
CA GLU A 371 -18.46 2.10 -1.25
C GLU A 371 -18.76 2.05 0.25
N GLU A 372 -18.08 2.88 1.03
CA GLU A 372 -18.38 3.07 2.44
C GLU A 372 -19.06 4.43 2.63
N VAL A 373 -20.10 4.47 3.48
CA VAL A 373 -20.90 5.68 3.70
C VAL A 373 -20.96 6.01 5.18
N ALA A 374 -20.53 7.20 5.55
CA ALA A 374 -20.57 7.70 6.92
C ALA A 374 -21.42 8.96 7.03
N ARG A 375 -22.23 9.05 8.09
CA ARG A 375 -22.97 10.29 8.43
C ARG A 375 -22.20 11.05 9.50
N VAL A 376 -21.99 12.34 9.26
CA VAL A 376 -21.22 13.22 10.13
C VAL A 376 -22.11 14.39 10.55
N VAL A 377 -22.12 14.69 11.85
CA VAL A 377 -22.80 15.86 12.40
C VAL A 377 -21.73 16.85 12.81
N VAL A 378 -21.82 18.06 12.26
CA VAL A 378 -20.95 19.20 12.58
C VAL A 378 -21.78 20.15 13.43
N HIS A 379 -21.35 20.37 14.66
CA HIS A 379 -22.05 21.20 15.64
C HIS A 379 -21.82 22.68 15.36
N PRO A 380 -22.82 23.55 15.58
CA PRO A 380 -22.62 24.98 15.49
C PRO A 380 -21.56 25.45 16.49
N ASP A 381 -20.72 26.39 16.05
CA ASP A 381 -19.79 27.06 16.96
C ASP A 381 -20.43 28.33 17.50
N HIS A 382 -21.21 28.19 18.58
CA HIS A 382 -21.91 29.31 19.20
C HIS A 382 -20.98 30.46 19.62
N ALA A 383 -19.72 30.16 19.97
CA ALA A 383 -18.74 31.18 20.33
C ALA A 383 -18.28 31.97 19.11
N ALA A 384 -18.01 31.29 17.98
CA ALA A 384 -17.70 31.95 16.72
C ALA A 384 -18.91 32.74 16.18
N ALA A 385 -20.13 32.22 16.32
CA ALA A 385 -21.35 32.93 15.94
C ALA A 385 -21.54 34.20 16.78
N ALA A 386 -21.37 34.13 18.10
CA ALA A 386 -21.45 35.30 18.98
C ALA A 386 -20.35 36.34 18.68
N LEU A 387 -19.14 35.89 18.33
CA LEU A 387 -18.07 36.75 17.85
C LEU A 387 -18.47 37.45 16.55
N GLN A 388 -18.94 36.69 15.56
CA GLN A 388 -19.39 37.22 14.28
C GLN A 388 -20.48 38.29 14.46
N THR A 389 -21.56 37.98 15.17
CA THR A 389 -22.66 38.93 15.41
C THR A 389 -22.14 40.22 16.06
N ARG A 390 -21.29 40.09 17.08
CA ARG A 390 -20.67 41.26 17.74
C ARG A 390 -19.81 42.07 16.77
N CYS A 391 -19.03 41.41 15.92
CA CYS A 391 -18.14 42.08 14.99
C CYS A 391 -18.88 42.74 13.83
N ASP A 392 -19.96 42.13 13.35
CA ASP A 392 -20.86 42.71 12.34
C ASP A 392 -21.60 43.92 12.90
N GLU A 393 -22.16 43.82 14.11
CA GLU A 393 -22.79 44.95 14.80
C GLU A 393 -21.81 46.12 15.01
N LEU A 394 -20.56 45.83 15.40
CA LEU A 394 -19.53 46.86 15.51
C LEU A 394 -19.16 47.46 14.16
N PHE A 395 -19.13 46.65 13.10
CA PHE A 395 -18.81 47.13 11.75
C PHE A 395 -19.83 48.17 11.28
N THR A 396 -21.12 47.98 11.59
CA THR A 396 -22.17 48.96 11.24
C THR A 396 -22.01 50.32 11.94
N ARG A 397 -21.18 50.41 12.99
CA ARG A 397 -20.92 51.67 13.72
C ARG A 397 -19.79 52.49 13.11
N PHE A 398 -19.07 51.97 12.12
CA PHE A 398 -18.04 52.75 11.44
C PHE A 398 -18.67 53.94 10.71
N GLN A 399 -18.08 55.12 10.93
CA GLN A 399 -18.44 56.33 10.23
C GLN A 399 -17.38 56.68 9.19
N CYS A 400 -17.84 57.17 8.05
CA CYS A 400 -16.94 57.55 6.97
C CYS A 400 -16.42 58.96 7.23
N SER A 401 -15.12 59.17 7.04
CA SER A 401 -14.55 60.50 7.16
C SER A 401 -15.14 61.41 6.06
N LEU A 402 -16.06 62.29 6.42
CA LEU A 402 -16.68 63.25 5.49
C LEU A 402 -15.67 64.26 4.92
N GLN A 403 -14.49 64.37 5.53
CA GLN A 403 -13.38 65.17 5.02
C GLN A 403 -12.53 64.34 4.05
N SER A 404 -13.00 64.22 2.81
CA SER A 404 -12.09 63.99 1.70
C SER A 404 -11.46 65.35 1.33
N PRO A 405 -10.19 65.64 1.70
CA PRO A 405 -9.52 66.82 1.18
C PRO A 405 -9.54 66.74 -0.35
N LYS A 406 -9.88 67.87 -0.99
CA LYS A 406 -10.03 67.99 -2.44
C LYS A 406 -8.89 67.29 -3.20
N ARG A 407 -9.25 66.19 -3.87
CA ARG A 407 -8.63 65.59 -5.07
C ARG A 407 -7.11 65.77 -5.21
N ASP A 408 -6.35 64.88 -4.58
CA ASP A 408 -5.08 64.42 -5.14
C ASP A 408 -5.25 62.95 -5.55
N TYR A 409 -5.35 62.72 -6.86
CA TYR A 409 -5.78 61.45 -7.46
C TYR A 409 -4.75 60.32 -7.37
N GLN A 410 -3.56 60.57 -6.83
CA GLN A 410 -2.43 59.64 -6.97
C GLN A 410 -2.16 58.71 -5.78
N TYR A 411 -2.81 58.85 -4.61
CA TYR A 411 -2.29 58.17 -3.41
C TYR A 411 -3.27 57.63 -2.34
N ARG A 412 -4.53 57.30 -2.65
CA ARG A 412 -5.38 56.62 -1.64
C ARG A 412 -6.05 55.35 -2.15
N GLU A 413 -5.25 54.28 -2.16
CA GLU A 413 -5.71 52.89 -2.22
C GLU A 413 -6.48 52.46 -0.96
N LEU A 414 -6.43 53.25 0.12
CA LEU A 414 -7.07 52.95 1.41
C LEU A 414 -8.16 53.99 1.75
N GLN A 415 -9.33 53.50 2.14
CA GLN A 415 -10.40 54.24 2.79
C GLN A 415 -10.23 54.18 4.31
N VAL A 416 -10.29 55.33 4.98
CA VAL A 416 -10.22 55.41 6.44
C VAL A 416 -11.63 55.51 7.03
N LEU A 417 -11.90 54.66 8.01
CA LEU A 417 -13.14 54.56 8.77
C LEU A 417 -12.90 54.99 10.22
N HIS A 418 -13.85 55.71 10.79
CA HIS A 418 -13.81 56.20 12.17
C HIS A 418 -14.71 55.36 13.04
N LEU A 419 -14.23 55.00 14.23
CA LEU A 419 -15.00 54.28 15.23
C LEU A 419 -14.89 54.99 16.59
N PRO A 420 -16.00 55.22 17.31
CA PRO A 420 -15.95 55.88 18.61
C PRO A 420 -15.00 55.18 19.58
N ARG A 421 -14.18 55.93 20.31
CA ARG A 421 -13.20 55.37 21.27
C ARG A 421 -13.81 54.42 22.29
N ALA A 422 -15.07 54.66 22.67
CA ALA A 422 -15.81 53.85 23.64
C ALA A 422 -15.94 52.37 23.26
N VAL A 423 -15.84 52.04 21.96
CA VAL A 423 -15.95 50.64 21.48
C VAL A 423 -14.61 50.05 21.04
N HIS A 424 -13.49 50.74 21.26
CA HIS A 424 -12.16 50.30 20.80
C HIS A 424 -11.79 48.89 21.27
N PHE A 425 -11.95 48.59 22.56
CA PHE A 425 -11.61 47.27 23.10
C PHE A 425 -12.46 46.15 22.48
N ASN A 426 -13.72 46.43 22.17
CA ASN A 426 -14.56 45.46 21.47
C ASN A 426 -14.07 45.26 20.02
N ALA A 427 -13.65 46.34 19.36
CA ALA A 427 -13.10 46.30 18.01
C ALA A 427 -11.78 45.52 17.90
N ILE A 428 -10.90 45.59 18.92
CA ILE A 428 -9.68 44.76 18.97
C ILE A 428 -10.01 43.27 18.89
N SER A 429 -11.06 42.83 19.61
CA SER A 429 -11.49 41.42 19.57
C SER A 429 -12.01 40.97 18.19
N CYS A 430 -12.34 41.93 17.32
CA CYS A 430 -12.89 41.72 15.98
C CYS A 430 -11.88 41.95 14.87
N GLU A 431 -10.67 42.45 15.17
CA GLU A 431 -9.69 42.82 14.14
C GLU A 431 -9.33 41.63 13.26
N ARG A 432 -9.01 40.48 13.87
CA ARG A 432 -8.73 39.25 13.11
C ARG A 432 -9.94 38.80 12.27
N TYR A 433 -11.15 38.86 12.83
CA TYR A 433 -12.37 38.54 12.10
C TYR A 433 -12.53 39.44 10.87
N TRP A 434 -12.34 40.76 11.01
CA TRP A 434 -12.47 41.68 9.89
C TRP A 434 -11.33 41.55 8.87
N VAL A 435 -10.12 41.24 9.30
CA VAL A 435 -9.02 40.91 8.36
C VAL A 435 -9.39 39.68 7.55
N ASP A 436 -9.81 38.60 8.23
CA ASP A 436 -10.10 37.30 7.62
C ASP A 436 -11.41 37.27 6.80
N ILE A 437 -12.40 38.13 7.12
CA ILE A 437 -13.73 38.13 6.49
C ILE A 437 -13.96 39.35 5.58
N ILE A 438 -13.49 40.54 5.95
CA ILE A 438 -13.72 41.78 5.18
C ILE A 438 -12.54 42.05 4.21
N GLY A 439 -11.41 41.37 4.39
CA GLY A 439 -10.27 41.44 3.47
C GLY A 439 -9.36 42.64 3.72
N GLY A 440 -8.97 42.83 4.98
CA GLY A 440 -7.89 43.77 5.34
C GLY A 440 -8.32 45.04 6.06
N LEU A 441 -9.49 45.05 6.70
CA LEU A 441 -9.82 46.12 7.66
C LEU A 441 -8.88 46.03 8.86
N SER A 442 -8.00 47.02 9.02
CA SER A 442 -6.92 46.99 10.01
C SER A 442 -6.81 48.30 10.77
N PHE A 443 -6.38 48.23 12.03
CA PHE A 443 -6.17 49.42 12.85
C PHE A 443 -5.08 50.32 12.26
N SER A 444 -5.35 51.61 12.17
CA SER A 444 -4.47 52.61 11.54
C SER A 444 -4.07 53.77 12.46
N GLY A 445 -4.60 53.83 13.68
CA GLY A 445 -4.26 54.87 14.66
C GLY A 445 -5.47 55.55 15.29
N PHE A 446 -5.28 56.80 15.74
CA PHE A 446 -6.33 57.60 16.37
C PHE A 446 -6.50 58.95 15.67
N SER A 447 -7.72 59.47 15.63
CA SER A 447 -8.04 60.78 15.08
C SER A 447 -7.70 61.91 16.08
N SER A 448 -7.68 63.16 15.62
CA SER A 448 -7.55 64.34 16.48
C SER A 448 -8.72 64.50 17.47
N HIS A 449 -9.87 63.91 17.16
CA HIS A 449 -11.04 63.84 18.05
C HIS A 449 -11.05 62.58 18.89
N ASN A 450 -9.92 61.86 18.94
CA ASN A 450 -9.69 60.68 19.76
C ASN A 450 -10.50 59.44 19.33
N ASP A 451 -11.06 59.45 18.13
CA ASP A 451 -11.70 58.28 17.52
C ASP A 451 -10.65 57.26 17.06
N VAL A 452 -11.04 55.99 16.97
CA VAL A 452 -10.19 54.92 16.45
C VAL A 452 -10.28 54.92 14.93
N LEU A 453 -9.14 54.89 14.26
CA LEU A 453 -9.05 54.84 12.80
C LEU A 453 -8.77 53.41 12.35
N TYR A 454 -9.58 52.94 11.41
CA TYR A 454 -9.32 51.72 10.67
C TYR A 454 -9.15 52.05 9.18
N ALA A 455 -8.30 51.31 8.48
CA ALA A 455 -8.15 51.42 7.04
C ALA A 455 -8.64 50.15 6.35
N LEU A 456 -9.30 50.32 5.22
CA LEU A 456 -9.75 49.26 4.32
C LEU A 456 -9.38 49.65 2.89
N PRO A 457 -8.93 48.73 2.02
CA PRO A 457 -8.76 49.03 0.60
C PRO A 457 -10.01 49.66 0.00
N ARG A 458 -9.85 50.81 -0.63
CA ARG A 458 -10.96 51.62 -1.15
C ARG A 458 -11.88 50.84 -2.09
N PRO A 459 -11.37 50.00 -3.02
CA PRO A 459 -12.25 49.20 -3.87
C PRO A 459 -13.13 48.21 -3.08
N LEU A 460 -12.67 47.73 -1.92
CA LEU A 460 -13.49 46.89 -1.02
C LEU A 460 -14.52 47.72 -0.28
N TYR A 461 -14.13 48.90 0.22
CA TYR A 461 -15.09 49.82 0.80
C TYR A 461 -16.22 50.18 -0.19
N ASP A 462 -15.85 50.50 -1.44
CA ASP A 462 -16.81 50.79 -2.51
C ASP A 462 -17.69 49.57 -2.80
N LEU A 463 -17.13 48.35 -2.76
CA LEU A 463 -17.89 47.10 -2.88
C LEU A 463 -18.91 46.94 -1.74
N PHE A 464 -18.53 47.20 -0.48
CA PHE A 464 -19.39 47.02 0.68
C PHE A 464 -20.48 48.09 0.83
N THR A 465 -20.22 49.30 0.33
CA THR A 465 -21.09 50.45 0.53
C THR A 465 -21.86 50.87 -0.71
N SER A 466 -21.50 50.35 -1.89
CA SER A 466 -22.24 50.59 -3.12
C SER A 466 -23.64 49.97 -3.02
N SER A 467 -24.66 50.78 -3.26
CA SER A 467 -26.03 50.30 -3.48
C SER A 467 -26.17 49.49 -4.77
N ASP A 468 -25.19 49.58 -5.66
CA ASP A 468 -25.26 49.12 -7.05
C ASP A 468 -24.52 47.79 -7.27
N VAL A 469 -24.22 47.03 -6.21
CA VAL A 469 -23.66 45.68 -6.32
C VAL A 469 -24.69 44.78 -7.00
N PRO A 470 -24.36 44.13 -8.12
CA PRO A 470 -25.28 43.24 -8.84
C PRO A 470 -25.69 42.04 -7.98
N ARG A 471 -27.00 41.74 -7.91
CA ARG A 471 -27.54 40.62 -7.13
C ARG A 471 -28.49 39.77 -7.97
N ALA A 472 -28.66 38.50 -7.60
CA ALA A 472 -29.44 37.55 -8.39
C ALA A 472 -30.92 37.94 -8.53
N GLU A 473 -31.47 38.72 -7.59
CA GLU A 473 -32.84 39.23 -7.61
C GLU A 473 -33.07 40.43 -8.56
N MET A 474 -32.00 41.04 -9.09
CA MET A 474 -32.11 42.19 -9.99
C MET A 474 -32.53 41.75 -11.40
N SER A 475 -33.35 42.56 -12.09
CA SER A 475 -33.68 42.32 -13.51
C SER A 475 -32.43 42.38 -14.38
N ALA A 476 -32.46 41.74 -15.55
CA ALA A 476 -31.34 41.79 -16.49
C ALA A 476 -31.02 43.25 -16.93
N TRP A 477 -32.03 44.12 -17.01
CA TRP A 477 -31.83 45.55 -17.27
C TRP A 477 -31.13 46.25 -16.09
N ALA A 478 -31.58 45.99 -14.86
CA ALA A 478 -30.98 46.56 -13.65
C ALA A 478 -29.53 46.11 -13.45
N LEU A 479 -29.22 44.83 -13.70
CA LEU A 479 -27.86 44.28 -13.67
C LEU A 479 -26.92 45.01 -14.65
N LEU A 480 -27.43 45.40 -15.81
CA LEU A 480 -26.67 46.17 -16.80
C LEU A 480 -26.75 47.70 -16.61
N GLY A 481 -27.53 48.20 -15.65
CA GLY A 481 -27.76 49.65 -15.47
C GLY A 481 -28.55 50.28 -16.62
N LEU A 482 -29.41 49.51 -17.29
CA LEU A 482 -30.29 49.96 -18.37
C LEU A 482 -31.66 50.35 -17.83
N LYS A 483 -32.40 51.19 -18.58
CA LYS A 483 -33.83 51.37 -18.34
C LYS A 483 -34.59 50.10 -18.70
N GLU A 484 -35.57 49.75 -17.87
CA GLU A 484 -36.44 48.59 -18.10
C GLU A 484 -37.10 48.69 -19.49
N GLY A 485 -37.07 47.60 -20.25
CA GLY A 485 -37.61 47.55 -21.62
C GLY A 485 -36.69 48.06 -22.73
N GLU A 486 -35.43 48.43 -22.42
CA GLU A 486 -34.44 48.74 -23.46
C GLU A 486 -34.14 47.50 -24.34
N THR A 487 -34.29 47.66 -25.66
CA THR A 487 -34.12 46.57 -26.66
C THR A 487 -33.00 46.86 -27.67
N GLY A 488 -32.39 48.05 -27.62
CA GLY A 488 -31.32 48.45 -28.51
C GLY A 488 -30.06 47.61 -28.28
N ARG A 489 -29.73 46.69 -29.20
CA ARG A 489 -28.52 45.84 -29.11
C ARG A 489 -27.23 46.63 -28.89
N ALA A 490 -27.11 47.83 -29.49
CA ALA A 490 -25.95 48.70 -29.29
C ALA A 490 -25.91 49.34 -27.90
N ALA A 491 -27.07 49.63 -27.29
CA ALA A 491 -27.16 50.09 -25.91
C ALA A 491 -26.80 48.95 -24.95
N ILE A 492 -27.37 47.76 -25.14
CA ILE A 492 -27.09 46.56 -24.33
C ILE A 492 -25.60 46.20 -24.35
N ARG A 493 -24.97 46.16 -25.53
CA ARG A 493 -23.52 45.85 -25.63
C ARG A 493 -22.64 46.88 -24.95
N ARG A 494 -22.97 48.17 -25.06
CA ARG A 494 -22.21 49.24 -24.38
C ARG A 494 -22.36 49.13 -22.86
N ALA A 495 -23.57 48.88 -22.38
CA ALA A 495 -23.84 48.68 -20.96
C ALA A 495 -23.12 47.44 -20.40
N TYR A 496 -23.17 46.31 -21.13
CA TYR A 496 -22.41 45.11 -20.78
C TYR A 496 -20.91 45.39 -20.75
N HIS A 497 -20.34 46.07 -21.75
CA HIS A 497 -18.92 46.39 -21.75
C HIS A 497 -18.51 47.27 -20.56
N GLN A 498 -19.33 48.26 -20.21
CA GLN A 498 -19.08 49.09 -19.04
C GLN A 498 -19.14 48.28 -17.74
N ARG A 499 -20.19 47.47 -17.55
CA ARG A 499 -20.34 46.63 -16.37
C ARG A 499 -19.29 45.53 -16.28
N SER A 500 -18.89 44.95 -17.40
CA SER A 500 -17.81 43.95 -17.43
C SER A 500 -16.50 44.60 -17.01
N LEU A 501 -16.14 45.79 -17.50
CA LEU A 501 -14.96 46.51 -16.99
C LEU A 501 -15.05 46.82 -15.50
N GLU A 502 -16.24 47.08 -14.96
CA GLU A 502 -16.43 47.33 -13.53
C GLU A 502 -16.21 46.08 -12.67
N TRP A 503 -16.68 44.93 -13.14
CA TRP A 503 -16.83 43.70 -12.36
C TRP A 503 -15.98 42.52 -12.87
N HIS A 504 -15.13 42.72 -13.88
CA HIS A 504 -14.28 41.65 -14.43
C HIS A 504 -13.29 41.15 -13.37
N PRO A 505 -13.10 39.83 -13.20
CA PRO A 505 -12.14 39.26 -12.25
C PRO A 505 -10.74 39.89 -12.33
N ASP A 506 -10.24 40.17 -13.54
CA ASP A 506 -8.93 40.79 -13.75
C ASP A 506 -8.76 42.17 -13.12
N LYS A 507 -9.82 42.99 -13.07
CA LYS A 507 -9.75 44.30 -12.40
C LYS A 507 -9.55 44.14 -10.89
N TRP A 508 -10.10 43.07 -10.35
CA TRP A 508 -9.99 42.73 -8.95
C TRP A 508 -8.77 41.86 -8.68
N HIS A 509 -8.02 41.37 -9.67
CA HIS A 509 -6.98 40.35 -9.46
C HIS A 509 -5.86 40.79 -8.51
N ALA A 510 -5.46 42.07 -8.56
CA ALA A 510 -4.47 42.64 -7.64
C ALA A 510 -4.96 42.66 -6.17
N LEU A 511 -6.27 42.84 -5.97
CA LEU A 511 -6.92 42.77 -4.66
C LEU A 511 -7.35 41.34 -4.31
N ALA A 512 -7.63 40.49 -5.30
CA ALA A 512 -8.09 39.13 -5.15
C ALA A 512 -7.06 38.29 -4.40
N ALA A 513 -5.77 38.53 -4.65
CA ALA A 513 -4.69 37.89 -3.89
C ALA A 513 -4.72 38.23 -2.38
N ALA A 514 -5.27 39.39 -2.00
CA ALA A 514 -5.43 39.83 -0.61
C ALA A 514 -6.86 39.59 -0.06
N LEU A 515 -7.81 39.26 -0.93
CA LEU A 515 -9.19 38.98 -0.55
C LEU A 515 -9.34 37.55 -0.02
N PRO A 516 -10.12 37.35 1.05
CA PRO A 516 -10.59 36.04 1.45
C PRO A 516 -11.26 35.32 0.29
N SER A 517 -11.10 33.99 0.23
CA SER A 517 -11.61 33.15 -0.87
C SER A 517 -13.10 33.32 -1.13
N ILE A 518 -13.89 33.61 -0.09
CA ILE A 518 -15.33 33.87 -0.20
C ILE A 518 -15.63 35.06 -1.11
N TRP A 519 -14.86 36.15 -1.03
CA TRP A 519 -15.05 37.34 -1.87
C TRP A 519 -14.59 37.11 -3.30
N GLN A 520 -13.54 36.30 -3.49
CA GLN A 520 -13.11 35.91 -4.84
C GLN A 520 -14.23 35.15 -5.56
N GLN A 521 -14.88 34.21 -4.87
CA GLN A 521 -16.03 33.47 -5.42
C GLN A 521 -17.23 34.38 -5.68
N GLU A 522 -17.51 35.31 -4.77
CA GLU A 522 -18.62 36.25 -4.93
C GLU A 522 -18.43 37.17 -6.14
N LEU A 523 -17.23 37.73 -6.34
CA LEU A 523 -16.91 38.56 -7.50
C LEU A 523 -17.04 37.78 -8.82
N ILE A 524 -16.63 36.51 -8.84
CA ILE A 524 -16.85 35.62 -9.99
C ILE A 524 -18.35 35.41 -10.23
N GLY A 525 -19.13 35.21 -9.17
CA GLY A 525 -20.59 35.08 -9.24
C GLY A 525 -21.27 36.33 -9.78
N ILE A 526 -20.87 37.52 -9.30
CA ILE A 526 -21.36 38.82 -9.79
C ILE A 526 -21.08 38.97 -11.29
N TYR A 527 -19.86 38.65 -11.73
CA TYR A 527 -19.52 38.71 -13.15
C TYR A 527 -20.34 37.72 -13.98
N ALA A 528 -20.58 36.52 -13.47
CA ALA A 528 -21.45 35.54 -14.12
C ALA A 528 -22.90 36.05 -14.27
N LEU A 529 -23.44 36.73 -13.26
CA LEU A 529 -24.76 37.38 -13.35
C LEU A 529 -24.81 38.45 -14.45
N ILE A 530 -23.78 39.30 -14.54
CA ILE A 530 -23.69 40.33 -15.59
C ILE A 530 -23.66 39.71 -16.98
N ARG A 531 -22.88 38.64 -17.15
CA ARG A 531 -22.81 37.89 -18.42
C ARG A 531 -24.17 37.27 -18.77
N GLN A 532 -24.80 36.60 -17.82
CA GLN A 532 -26.12 35.99 -17.99
C GLN A 532 -27.18 37.02 -18.37
N ALA A 533 -27.18 38.20 -17.75
CA ALA A 533 -28.09 39.29 -18.07
C ALA A 533 -27.92 39.77 -19.53
N CYS A 534 -26.68 39.91 -20.01
CA CYS A 534 -26.41 40.26 -21.41
C CYS A 534 -26.91 39.17 -22.38
N ASP A 535 -26.66 37.91 -22.06
CA ASP A 535 -27.12 36.78 -22.89
C ASP A 535 -28.65 36.75 -22.98
N GLN A 536 -29.35 36.94 -21.84
CA GLN A 536 -30.81 37.02 -21.80
C GLN A 536 -31.38 38.16 -22.66
N LEU A 537 -30.85 39.38 -22.53
CA LEU A 537 -31.36 40.54 -23.27
C LEU A 537 -31.03 40.51 -24.76
N THR A 538 -29.98 39.77 -25.17
CA THR A 538 -29.61 39.65 -26.59
C THR A 538 -30.33 38.52 -27.31
N GLN A 539 -30.80 37.50 -26.57
CA GLN A 539 -31.52 36.33 -27.09
C GLN A 539 -33.05 36.47 -27.06
N ALA A 540 -33.60 37.45 -26.33
CA ALA A 540 -35.04 37.67 -26.27
C ALA A 540 -35.64 37.88 -27.69
N PRO A 541 -36.68 37.13 -28.09
CA PRO A 541 -37.37 37.34 -29.36
C PRO A 541 -38.02 38.73 -29.38
N ARG A 542 -37.89 39.43 -30.51
CA ARG A 542 -38.40 40.79 -30.71
C ARG A 542 -39.92 40.87 -30.72
#